data_AF-A0A239EIA1-F1
#
_entry.id   AF-A0A239EIA1-F1
#
_cell.length_a   1.000
_cell.length_b   1.000
_cell.length_c   1.000
_cell.angle_alpha   90.00
_cell.angle_beta   90.00
_cell.angle_gamma   90.00
#
_symmetry.space_group_name_H-M   'P 1'
#
loop_
_entity.id
_entity.type
_entity.pdbx_description
1 polymer ?
#
loop_
_entity_poly.entity_id
_entity_poly.type
_entity_poly.pdbx_seq_one_letter_code
_entity_poly.pdbx_strand_id
1 'polypeptide(L)'
;MCQRSLVIEATPGGADYHIAEAAHIVAEKPGGPRGAVDRPADIDGIDNLVLLCPSDHRMIDKGDGRRVWSRRKLLQLKRDHESWTAVLASRPSTPAAGRHTRSGPPGPGDVIVVDGEPYRLCAERAVHRDVADHTEGAYETAVHSGGSGTWCQGHVYGEGATEGHAWLRRSDAPPGTDGLRAALADEAALLLELPPHSGLPSLLGLEMTPQTISLVTAMPSPVTLRDRLTRTRPLPSHDELTLLAGALPRLGDALGALHDRGLSHRALSPGTILMPEPGTALLRDLGLAATAPRAGEKDDLHHAPEQAAGATPPGPPADVHRLARILYELITGRPAGRRGRHVAPSVLNPAVPARCDGMFLRALDADPARRPPVRAFVSSLRTAIETPDGRRSSPDRRY
;
A
#
# COMPACT_ATOMS: atom_id res chain seq x y z
N MET A 1 -11.84 5.60 17.35
CA MET A 1 -13.06 6.37 17.08
C MET A 1 -14.10 5.50 16.41
N CYS A 2 -15.33 5.98 16.33
CA CYS A 2 -16.49 5.28 15.78
C CYS A 2 -16.28 4.90 14.29
N GLN A 3 -15.83 3.67 14.01
CA GLN A 3 -15.79 3.07 12.66
C GLN A 3 -17.21 2.64 12.23
N ARG A 4 -18.15 3.58 12.19
CA ARG A 4 -19.57 3.33 11.84
C ARG A 4 -20.02 4.31 10.77
N SER A 5 -20.97 3.88 9.93
CA SER A 5 -21.62 4.78 8.99
C SER A 5 -22.25 5.96 9.75
N LEU A 6 -22.02 7.18 9.25
CA LEU A 6 -22.64 8.41 9.76
C LEU A 6 -23.84 8.82 8.89
N VAL A 7 -24.34 7.87 8.09
CA VAL A 7 -25.57 7.97 7.32
C VAL A 7 -26.62 7.13 8.04
N ILE A 8 -27.73 7.76 8.40
CA ILE A 8 -28.91 7.07 8.91
C ILE A 8 -29.82 6.83 7.71
N GLU A 9 -29.98 5.56 7.34
CA GLU A 9 -30.88 5.14 6.27
C GLU A 9 -32.32 5.55 6.61
N ALA A 10 -32.99 6.18 5.66
CA ALA A 10 -34.39 6.53 5.84
C ALA A 10 -35.30 5.31 5.73
N THR A 11 -36.47 5.38 6.37
CA THR A 11 -37.56 4.43 6.11
C THR A 11 -37.98 4.48 4.63
N PRO A 12 -38.56 3.40 4.06
CA PRO A 12 -38.95 3.36 2.65
C PRO A 12 -39.77 4.59 2.24
N GLY A 13 -39.23 5.39 1.31
CA GLY A 13 -39.83 6.65 0.83
C GLY A 13 -39.24 7.94 1.41
N GLY A 14 -38.25 7.88 2.30
CA GLY A 14 -37.50 9.04 2.80
C GLY A 14 -36.10 9.17 2.19
N ALA A 15 -35.45 10.33 2.39
CA ALA A 15 -34.06 10.57 2.02
C ALA A 15 -33.13 10.36 3.23
N ASP A 16 -31.97 9.75 3.00
CA ASP A 16 -30.97 9.48 4.04
C ASP A 16 -30.51 10.74 4.76
N TYR A 17 -30.17 10.61 6.05
CA TYR A 17 -29.72 11.73 6.89
C TYR A 17 -28.26 11.58 7.32
N HIS A 18 -27.46 12.63 7.10
CA HIS A 18 -26.05 12.68 7.50
C HIS A 18 -25.90 13.31 8.89
N ILE A 19 -25.26 12.59 9.81
CA ILE A 19 -25.00 13.07 11.19
C ILE A 19 -23.54 13.46 11.44
N ALA A 20 -22.70 13.51 10.40
CA ALA A 20 -21.28 13.81 10.54
C ALA A 20 -21.04 15.29 10.89
N GLU A 21 -20.14 15.54 11.84
CA GLU A 21 -19.64 16.88 12.20
C GLU A 21 -18.17 17.01 11.75
N ALA A 22 -17.79 18.17 11.21
CA ALA A 22 -16.42 18.44 10.80
C ALA A 22 -15.63 19.12 11.93
N ALA A 23 -14.55 18.49 12.40
CA ALA A 23 -13.60 19.09 13.35
C ALA A 23 -12.36 19.62 12.63
N HIS A 24 -11.89 20.80 13.04
CA HIS A 24 -10.61 21.35 12.60
C HIS A 24 -9.43 20.68 13.32
N ILE A 25 -8.43 20.24 12.55
CA ILE A 25 -7.15 19.75 13.08
C ILE A 25 -6.36 20.90 13.70
N VAL A 26 -6.27 22.02 12.99
CA VAL A 26 -5.70 23.30 13.45
C VAL A 26 -6.82 24.33 13.55
N ALA A 27 -6.97 24.94 14.74
CA ALA A 27 -8.05 25.88 14.99
C ALA A 27 -7.97 27.16 14.15
N GLU A 28 -9.15 27.72 13.86
CA GLU A 28 -9.32 28.97 13.10
C GLU A 28 -8.64 30.18 13.76
N LYS A 29 -8.60 30.26 15.09
CA LYS A 29 -7.96 31.40 15.80
C LYS A 29 -6.53 31.07 16.22
N PRO A 30 -5.55 31.99 16.10
CA PRO A 30 -4.15 31.70 16.47
C PRO A 30 -3.96 31.27 17.93
N GLY A 31 -4.75 31.84 18.84
CA GLY A 31 -4.81 31.44 20.25
C GLY A 31 -5.66 30.18 20.53
N GLY A 32 -6.21 29.56 19.49
CA GLY A 32 -7.00 28.34 19.58
C GLY A 32 -6.14 27.09 19.71
N PRO A 33 -6.76 25.93 20.00
CA PRO A 33 -6.05 24.66 20.07
C PRO A 33 -5.21 24.39 18.81
N ARG A 34 -3.91 24.16 19.00
CA ARG A 34 -2.94 23.84 17.92
C ARG A 34 -2.74 24.97 16.88
N GLY A 35 -3.28 26.17 17.11
CA GLY A 35 -3.28 27.29 16.16
C GLY A 35 -2.03 28.18 16.15
N ALA A 36 -1.04 27.92 17.01
CA ALA A 36 0.09 28.81 17.23
C ALA A 36 1.27 28.62 16.25
N VAL A 37 1.39 27.44 15.61
CA VAL A 37 2.54 27.06 14.76
C VAL A 37 2.02 26.31 13.52
N ASP A 38 2.62 26.56 12.35
CA ASP A 38 2.35 25.85 11.08
C ASP A 38 0.87 25.77 10.66
N ARG A 39 0.20 26.93 10.68
CA ARG A 39 -1.19 27.04 10.24
C ARG A 39 -1.31 26.75 8.72
N PRO A 40 -2.31 25.97 8.30
CA PRO A 40 -2.55 25.75 6.88
C PRO A 40 -3.02 27.04 6.21
N ALA A 41 -2.70 27.17 4.92
CA ALA A 41 -3.10 28.34 4.11
C ALA A 41 -4.63 28.40 3.94
N ASP A 42 -5.27 27.24 3.83
CA ASP A 42 -6.71 27.08 3.85
C ASP A 42 -7.13 26.42 5.16
N ILE A 43 -7.79 27.20 6.02
CA ILE A 43 -8.24 26.73 7.34
C ILE A 43 -9.46 25.82 7.22
N ASP A 44 -10.33 26.06 6.24
CA ASP A 44 -11.55 25.27 6.03
C ASP A 44 -11.38 24.21 4.93
N GLY A 45 -10.16 24.09 4.40
CA GLY A 45 -9.79 23.09 3.41
C GLY A 45 -9.89 21.68 3.94
N ILE A 46 -10.18 20.73 3.04
CA ILE A 46 -10.37 19.31 3.37
C ILE A 46 -9.18 18.69 4.11
N ASP A 47 -7.97 19.21 3.87
CA ASP A 47 -6.73 18.76 4.54
C ASP A 47 -6.71 19.10 6.04
N ASN A 48 -7.44 20.13 6.47
CA ASN A 48 -7.52 20.55 7.87
C ASN A 48 -8.79 20.05 8.58
N LEU A 49 -9.68 19.32 7.90
CA LEU A 49 -10.95 18.84 8.45
C LEU A 49 -10.97 17.32 8.61
N VAL A 50 -11.60 16.83 9.69
CA VAL A 50 -11.92 15.42 9.87
C VAL A 50 -13.41 15.25 10.19
N LEU A 51 -14.07 14.30 9.52
CA LEU A 51 -15.50 14.01 9.72
C LEU A 51 -15.68 13.00 10.85
N LEU A 52 -16.55 13.33 11.81
CA LEU A 52 -16.71 12.58 13.06
C LEU A 52 -18.18 12.41 13.45
N CYS A 53 -18.49 11.37 14.23
CA CYS A 53 -19.76 11.33 14.94
C CYS A 53 -19.82 12.47 15.99
N PRO A 54 -21.01 12.99 16.34
CA PRO A 54 -21.15 14.10 17.29
C PRO A 54 -20.51 13.85 18.66
N SER A 55 -20.44 12.57 19.08
CA SER A 55 -19.80 12.15 20.32
C SER A 55 -18.28 12.31 20.26
N ASP A 56 -17.65 11.85 19.18
CA ASP A 56 -16.20 11.91 18.98
C ASP A 56 -15.75 13.36 18.69
N HIS A 57 -16.56 14.13 17.96
CA HIS A 57 -16.35 15.55 17.72
C HIS A 57 -16.27 16.34 19.05
N ARG A 58 -17.24 16.14 19.96
CA ARG A 58 -17.22 16.76 21.29
C ARG A 58 -16.00 16.36 22.13
N MET A 59 -15.53 15.12 22.02
CA MET A 59 -14.36 14.63 22.75
C MET A 59 -13.07 15.36 22.38
N ILE A 60 -12.96 15.80 21.13
CA ILE A 60 -11.78 16.52 20.63
C ILE A 60 -11.82 18.00 21.04
N ASP A 61 -12.98 18.62 20.94
CA ASP A 61 -13.10 20.09 21.03
C ASP A 61 -13.47 20.64 22.41
N LYS A 62 -14.01 19.80 23.31
CA LYS A 62 -14.42 20.18 24.67
C LYS A 62 -13.46 19.68 25.75
N GLY A 63 -13.41 20.40 26.87
CA GLY A 63 -12.66 20.01 28.08
C GLY A 63 -11.16 19.80 27.84
N ASP A 64 -10.62 18.74 28.46
CA ASP A 64 -9.21 18.35 28.36
C ASP A 64 -8.82 17.77 26.98
N GLY A 65 -9.79 17.53 26.09
CA GLY A 65 -9.54 17.07 24.71
C GLY A 65 -8.53 17.95 23.97
N ARG A 66 -8.52 19.25 24.26
CA ARG A 66 -7.56 20.23 23.70
C ARG A 66 -6.09 19.94 24.06
N ARG A 67 -5.84 19.27 25.20
CA ARG A 67 -4.50 18.87 25.66
C ARG A 67 -4.16 17.44 25.24
N VAL A 68 -5.16 16.57 25.13
CA VAL A 68 -5.00 15.14 24.82
C VAL A 68 -4.81 14.89 23.31
N TRP A 69 -5.49 15.66 22.46
CA TRP A 69 -5.48 15.53 21.01
C TRP A 69 -4.48 16.51 20.37
N SER A 70 -3.22 16.09 20.32
CA SER A 70 -2.17 16.78 19.56
C SER A 70 -2.50 16.79 18.06
N ARG A 71 -1.98 17.78 17.31
CA ARG A 71 -2.07 17.85 15.83
C ARG A 71 -1.72 16.50 15.18
N ARG A 72 -0.61 15.88 15.60
CA ARG A 72 -0.16 14.56 15.12
C ARG A 72 -1.23 13.46 15.27
N LYS A 73 -1.93 13.41 16.41
CA LYS A 73 -3.00 12.43 16.67
C LYS A 73 -4.25 12.67 15.81
N LEU A 74 -4.60 13.93 15.55
CA LEU A 74 -5.75 14.26 14.69
C LEU A 74 -5.46 13.99 13.21
N LEU A 75 -4.23 14.26 12.77
CA LEU A 75 -3.76 13.86 11.44
C LEU A 75 -3.74 12.33 11.29
N GLN A 76 -3.31 11.62 12.33
CA GLN A 76 -3.35 10.15 12.35
C GLN A 76 -4.78 9.65 12.19
N LEU A 77 -5.69 10.15 13.03
CA LEU A 77 -7.10 9.81 12.99
C LEU A 77 -7.75 10.09 11.63
N LYS A 78 -7.45 11.24 11.02
CA LYS A 78 -7.95 11.57 9.68
C LYS A 78 -7.51 10.53 8.67
N ARG A 79 -6.24 10.14 8.68
CA ARG A 79 -5.72 9.11 7.79
C ARG A 79 -6.32 7.73 8.06
N ASP A 80 -6.50 7.35 9.32
CA ASP A 80 -7.19 6.10 9.71
C ASP A 80 -8.62 6.09 9.13
N HIS A 81 -9.34 7.20 9.30
CA HIS A 81 -10.72 7.36 8.83
C HIS A 81 -10.80 7.32 7.31
N GLU A 82 -9.93 8.05 6.61
CA GLU A 82 -9.89 8.06 5.14
C GLU A 82 -9.49 6.71 4.56
N SER A 83 -8.54 6.01 5.19
CA SER A 83 -8.23 4.63 4.84
C SER A 83 -9.47 3.76 5.00
N TRP A 84 -10.18 3.87 6.12
CA TRP A 84 -11.39 3.10 6.40
C TRP A 84 -12.57 3.43 5.46
N THR A 85 -12.80 4.70 5.11
CA THR A 85 -13.83 5.05 4.13
C THR A 85 -13.48 4.60 2.73
N ALA A 86 -12.20 4.63 2.35
CA ALA A 86 -11.71 4.05 1.09
C ALA A 86 -11.93 2.53 1.06
N VAL A 87 -11.70 1.83 2.18
CA VAL A 87 -12.02 0.41 2.37
C VAL A 87 -13.52 0.17 2.15
N LEU A 88 -14.39 0.93 2.83
CA LEU A 88 -15.84 0.78 2.70
C LEU A 88 -16.37 1.09 1.29
N ALA A 89 -15.87 2.14 0.65
CA ALA A 89 -16.27 2.54 -0.71
C ALA A 89 -15.88 1.50 -1.77
N SER A 90 -14.92 0.63 -1.46
CA SER A 90 -14.53 -0.47 -2.34
C SER A 90 -15.42 -1.72 -2.21
N ARG A 91 -16.37 -1.73 -1.26
CA ARG A 91 -17.35 -2.81 -1.15
C ARG A 91 -18.26 -2.77 -2.38
N PRO A 92 -18.38 -3.87 -3.15
CA PRO A 92 -19.34 -3.93 -4.24
C PRO A 92 -20.77 -3.78 -3.72
N SER A 93 -21.61 -3.03 -4.42
CA SER A 93 -23.05 -2.98 -4.13
C SER A 93 -23.66 -4.34 -4.44
N THR A 94 -24.40 -4.93 -3.49
CA THR A 94 -25.02 -6.25 -3.63
C THR A 94 -26.01 -6.25 -4.80
N PRO A 95 -25.74 -6.89 -5.96
CA PRO A 95 -26.75 -7.09 -6.98
C PRO A 95 -27.48 -8.41 -6.68
N ALA A 96 -28.73 -8.52 -7.14
CA ALA A 96 -29.49 -9.77 -7.03
C ALA A 96 -28.66 -10.95 -7.56
N ALA A 97 -28.62 -12.04 -6.78
CA ALA A 97 -27.80 -13.23 -7.02
C ALA A 97 -27.91 -13.77 -8.46
N GLY A 98 -27.01 -13.32 -9.33
CA GLY A 98 -26.78 -13.92 -10.64
C GLY A 98 -25.62 -14.90 -10.53
N ARG A 99 -25.89 -16.21 -10.59
CA ARG A 99 -24.83 -17.18 -10.86
C ARG A 99 -24.21 -16.86 -12.22
N HIS A 100 -22.89 -16.81 -12.29
CA HIS A 100 -22.19 -16.62 -13.56
C HIS A 100 -22.50 -17.80 -14.49
N THR A 101 -23.22 -17.54 -15.58
CA THR A 101 -23.53 -18.50 -16.66
C THR A 101 -22.80 -18.16 -17.96
N ARG A 102 -21.88 -17.18 -17.95
CA ARG A 102 -21.14 -16.76 -19.15
C ARG A 102 -19.88 -17.59 -19.34
N SER A 103 -19.64 -18.00 -20.59
CA SER A 103 -18.37 -18.58 -21.03
C SER A 103 -17.32 -17.47 -21.13
N GLY A 104 -16.38 -17.43 -20.18
CA GLY A 104 -15.30 -16.44 -20.11
C GLY A 104 -14.65 -16.42 -18.73
N PRO A 105 -13.48 -15.76 -18.58
CA PRO A 105 -12.90 -15.53 -17.26
C PRO A 105 -13.92 -14.79 -16.38
N PRO A 106 -13.92 -15.01 -15.06
CA PRO A 106 -14.76 -14.24 -14.15
C PRO A 106 -14.43 -12.74 -14.27
N GLY A 107 -15.31 -11.87 -13.80
CA GLY A 107 -15.16 -10.43 -13.83
C GLY A 107 -15.79 -9.74 -12.63
N PRO A 108 -15.70 -8.40 -12.56
CA PRO A 108 -16.32 -7.61 -11.50
C PRO A 108 -17.77 -8.01 -11.18
N GLY A 109 -18.05 -8.27 -9.90
CA GLY A 109 -19.36 -8.67 -9.40
C GLY A 109 -19.58 -10.18 -9.33
N ASP A 110 -18.75 -10.99 -10.00
CA ASP A 110 -18.86 -12.45 -9.96
C ASP A 110 -18.40 -13.01 -8.62
N VAL A 111 -19.01 -14.13 -8.22
CA VAL A 111 -18.66 -14.86 -7.01
C VAL A 111 -17.86 -16.10 -7.37
N ILE A 112 -16.66 -16.21 -6.81
CA ILE A 112 -15.79 -17.37 -6.89
C ILE A 112 -15.84 -18.06 -5.54
N VAL A 113 -16.11 -19.36 -5.53
CA VAL A 113 -16.03 -20.17 -4.31
C VAL A 113 -14.64 -20.79 -4.23
N VAL A 114 -13.97 -20.64 -3.09
CA VAL A 114 -12.66 -21.25 -2.82
C VAL A 114 -12.74 -21.89 -1.45
N ASP A 115 -12.50 -23.21 -1.37
CA ASP A 115 -12.59 -23.97 -0.12
C ASP A 115 -13.94 -23.83 0.59
N GLY A 116 -15.03 -23.79 -0.20
CA GLY A 116 -16.40 -23.60 0.31
C GLY A 116 -16.77 -22.16 0.68
N GLU A 117 -15.82 -21.21 0.67
CA GLU A 117 -16.05 -19.81 1.00
C GLU A 117 -16.32 -18.95 -0.26
N PRO A 118 -17.40 -18.15 -0.30
CA PRO A 118 -17.72 -17.27 -1.43
C PRO A 118 -16.96 -15.94 -1.38
N TYR A 119 -16.29 -15.61 -2.48
CA TYR A 119 -15.56 -14.36 -2.68
C TYR A 119 -16.08 -13.61 -3.91
N ARG A 120 -16.61 -12.40 -3.72
CA ARG A 120 -17.07 -11.54 -4.81
C ARG A 120 -15.94 -10.69 -5.36
N LEU A 121 -15.74 -10.69 -6.68
CA LEU A 121 -14.81 -9.80 -7.35
C LEU A 121 -15.26 -8.34 -7.26
N CYS A 122 -14.37 -7.49 -6.75
CA CYS A 122 -14.62 -6.05 -6.66
C CYS A 122 -14.47 -5.39 -8.04
N ALA A 123 -15.23 -4.33 -8.30
CA ALA A 123 -15.10 -3.55 -9.52
C ALA A 123 -13.82 -2.69 -9.52
N GLU A 124 -13.28 -2.43 -10.71
CA GLU A 124 -12.16 -1.51 -10.88
C GLU A 124 -12.52 -0.12 -10.35
N ARG A 125 -11.72 0.39 -9.41
CA ARG A 125 -11.70 1.84 -9.15
C ARG A 125 -11.06 2.53 -10.36
N ALA A 126 -11.42 3.80 -10.58
CA ALA A 126 -10.82 4.62 -11.62
C ALA A 126 -9.29 4.48 -11.60
N VAL A 127 -8.71 4.08 -12.73
CA VAL A 127 -7.28 3.91 -12.89
C VAL A 127 -6.61 5.27 -12.85
N HIS A 128 -6.06 5.64 -11.70
CA HIS A 128 -5.28 6.86 -11.56
C HIS A 128 -3.81 6.55 -11.88
N ARG A 129 -3.23 7.38 -12.75
CA ARG A 129 -1.79 7.39 -13.01
C ARG A 129 -1.06 7.85 -11.76
N ASP A 130 -0.02 7.11 -11.35
CA ASP A 130 0.87 7.55 -10.27
C ASP A 130 1.82 8.68 -10.72
N VAL A 131 2.78 9.04 -9.87
CA VAL A 131 3.70 10.17 -10.11
C VAL A 131 4.62 9.93 -11.31
N ALA A 132 4.93 8.67 -11.61
CA ALA A 132 5.69 8.24 -12.76
C ALA A 132 4.82 7.81 -13.96
N ASP A 133 3.55 8.22 -13.97
CA ASP A 133 2.57 7.96 -15.04
C ASP A 133 2.21 6.47 -15.21
N HIS A 134 2.36 5.67 -14.15
CA HIS A 134 2.06 4.23 -14.19
C HIS A 134 0.62 3.90 -13.85
N THR A 135 0.15 2.81 -14.45
CA THR A 135 -1.16 2.21 -14.28
C THR A 135 -0.99 0.79 -13.73
N GLU A 136 -1.74 0.41 -12.70
CA GLU A 136 -1.88 -0.97 -12.22
C GLU A 136 -3.36 -1.18 -11.90
N GLY A 137 -3.97 -2.19 -12.52
CA GLY A 137 -5.38 -2.50 -12.34
C GLY A 137 -5.63 -3.09 -10.96
N ALA A 138 -6.79 -2.80 -10.39
CA ALA A 138 -7.29 -3.51 -9.20
C ALA A 138 -7.68 -4.97 -9.52
N TYR A 139 -7.83 -5.26 -10.81
CA TYR A 139 -8.22 -6.53 -11.39
C TYR A 139 -7.46 -6.75 -12.69
N GLU A 140 -7.07 -7.99 -12.96
CA GLU A 140 -6.48 -8.39 -14.24
C GLU A 140 -7.06 -9.74 -14.66
N THR A 141 -7.43 -9.84 -15.94
CA THR A 141 -7.83 -11.09 -16.58
C THR A 141 -7.07 -11.25 -17.86
N ALA A 142 -6.59 -12.47 -18.11
CA ALA A 142 -6.11 -12.82 -19.43
C ALA A 142 -6.50 -14.25 -19.82
N VAL A 143 -6.63 -14.44 -21.12
CA VAL A 143 -6.82 -15.75 -21.74
C VAL A 143 -5.44 -16.26 -22.15
N HIS A 144 -5.12 -17.50 -21.81
CA HIS A 144 -3.81 -18.08 -22.14
C HIS A 144 -3.58 -18.10 -23.65
N SER A 145 -2.36 -17.75 -24.07
CA SER A 145 -1.89 -17.87 -25.44
C SER A 145 -1.88 -19.36 -25.84
N GLY A 146 -2.93 -19.79 -26.53
CA GLY A 146 -3.20 -21.21 -26.83
C GLY A 146 -4.67 -21.61 -26.68
N GLY A 147 -5.50 -20.77 -26.04
CA GLY A 147 -6.96 -20.92 -25.98
C GLY A 147 -7.48 -21.99 -25.00
N SER A 148 -6.61 -22.66 -24.25
CA SER A 148 -6.99 -23.80 -23.39
C SER A 148 -7.20 -23.48 -21.90
N GLY A 149 -7.04 -22.22 -21.48
CA GLY A 149 -7.25 -21.82 -20.08
C GLY A 149 -7.40 -20.33 -19.87
N THR A 150 -7.97 -19.93 -18.74
CA THR A 150 -8.14 -18.53 -18.31
C THR A 150 -7.42 -18.29 -17.00
N TRP A 151 -6.96 -17.06 -16.75
CA TRP A 151 -6.48 -16.69 -15.43
C TRP A 151 -7.01 -15.32 -15.03
N CYS A 152 -7.14 -15.13 -13.71
CA CYS A 152 -7.49 -13.85 -13.14
C CYS A 152 -6.73 -13.60 -11.84
N GLN A 153 -6.54 -12.32 -11.52
CA GLN A 153 -6.17 -11.88 -10.20
C GLN A 153 -6.88 -10.59 -9.85
N GLY A 154 -7.17 -10.38 -8.57
CA GLY A 154 -7.64 -9.08 -8.12
C GLY A 154 -8.26 -9.07 -6.74
N HIS A 155 -8.75 -7.89 -6.41
CA HIS A 155 -9.45 -7.62 -5.17
C HIS A 155 -10.80 -8.35 -5.12
N VAL A 156 -11.02 -9.10 -4.04
CA VAL A 156 -12.30 -9.73 -3.72
C VAL A 156 -12.80 -9.31 -2.33
N TYR A 157 -14.10 -9.48 -2.10
CA TYR A 157 -14.74 -9.40 -0.78
C TYR A 157 -15.35 -10.77 -0.42
N GLY A 158 -14.95 -11.33 0.70
CA GLY A 158 -15.53 -12.57 1.22
C GLY A 158 -16.91 -12.31 1.84
N GLU A 159 -17.88 -13.15 1.47
CA GLU A 159 -19.30 -13.01 1.85
C GLU A 159 -19.78 -14.13 2.79
N GLY A 160 -18.91 -15.11 3.10
CA GLY A 160 -19.22 -16.28 3.93
C GLY A 160 -18.76 -16.13 5.38
N ALA A 161 -18.10 -17.16 5.90
CA ALA A 161 -17.50 -17.12 7.23
C ALA A 161 -16.27 -16.20 7.26
N THR A 162 -15.55 -16.07 6.15
CA THR A 162 -14.45 -15.11 5.99
C THR A 162 -14.96 -13.79 5.45
N GLU A 163 -15.63 -12.99 6.29
CA GLU A 163 -16.06 -11.64 5.87
C GLU A 163 -14.86 -10.68 5.79
N GLY A 164 -14.72 -9.99 4.65
CA GLY A 164 -13.72 -8.92 4.49
C GLY A 164 -13.00 -8.92 3.16
N HIS A 165 -12.05 -7.98 3.01
CA HIS A 165 -11.28 -7.84 1.78
C HIS A 165 -10.17 -8.90 1.70
N ALA A 166 -9.99 -9.44 0.50
CA ALA A 166 -8.96 -10.42 0.19
C ALA A 166 -8.42 -10.20 -1.23
N TRP A 167 -7.31 -10.86 -1.53
CA TRP A 167 -6.70 -10.90 -2.85
C TRP A 167 -6.83 -12.32 -3.40
N LEU A 168 -7.42 -12.46 -4.58
CA LEU A 168 -7.62 -13.74 -5.25
C LEU A 168 -6.71 -13.84 -6.47
N ARG A 169 -6.08 -15.00 -6.65
CA ARG A 169 -5.38 -15.38 -7.88
C ARG A 169 -5.89 -16.75 -8.31
N ARG A 170 -6.26 -16.89 -9.57
CA ARG A 170 -6.84 -18.11 -10.12
C ARG A 170 -6.27 -18.41 -11.50
N SER A 171 -5.99 -19.69 -11.75
CA SER A 171 -5.78 -20.23 -13.09
C SER A 171 -6.72 -21.40 -13.33
N ASP A 172 -7.46 -21.34 -14.43
CA ASP A 172 -8.30 -22.41 -14.98
C ASP A 172 -7.53 -23.12 -16.07
N ALA A 173 -6.64 -24.02 -15.65
CA ALA A 173 -5.88 -24.88 -16.54
C ALA A 173 -5.49 -26.20 -15.86
N PRO A 174 -5.35 -27.30 -16.63
CA PRO A 174 -4.78 -28.55 -16.14
C PRO A 174 -3.30 -28.44 -15.73
N PRO A 175 -2.78 -29.38 -14.93
CA PRO A 175 -1.35 -29.49 -14.70
C PRO A 175 -0.53 -29.63 -16.00
N GLY A 176 0.57 -28.89 -16.10
CA GLY A 176 1.50 -28.97 -17.22
C GLY A 176 1.09 -28.20 -18.48
N THR A 177 -0.09 -27.54 -18.49
CA THR A 177 -0.54 -26.76 -19.66
C THR A 177 -0.12 -25.30 -19.63
N ASP A 178 0.12 -24.74 -18.43
CA ASP A 178 0.69 -23.40 -18.27
C ASP A 178 1.65 -23.34 -17.06
N GLY A 179 2.54 -22.36 -17.08
CA GLY A 179 3.46 -22.11 -15.96
C GLY A 179 2.81 -21.36 -14.79
N LEU A 180 1.62 -20.80 -14.96
CA LEU A 180 0.96 -19.98 -13.95
C LEU A 180 0.35 -20.83 -12.84
N ARG A 181 -0.26 -21.97 -13.19
CA ARG A 181 -0.75 -22.96 -12.23
C ARG A 181 0.39 -23.45 -11.33
N ALA A 182 1.53 -23.77 -11.93
CA ALA A 182 2.72 -24.17 -11.19
C ALA A 182 3.20 -23.02 -10.28
N ALA A 183 3.28 -21.79 -10.80
CA ALA A 183 3.68 -20.62 -10.02
C ALA A 183 2.74 -20.35 -8.82
N LEU A 184 1.43 -20.52 -8.98
CA LEU A 184 0.45 -20.38 -7.88
C LEU A 184 0.59 -21.50 -6.84
N ALA A 185 0.88 -22.73 -7.28
CA ALA A 185 1.15 -23.84 -6.36
C ALA A 185 2.44 -23.61 -5.58
N ASP A 186 3.50 -23.14 -6.25
CA ASP A 186 4.78 -22.78 -5.62
C ASP A 186 4.59 -21.62 -4.64
N GLU A 187 3.78 -20.61 -4.97
CA GLU A 187 3.48 -19.49 -4.07
C GLU A 187 2.72 -19.95 -2.82
N ALA A 188 1.71 -20.81 -2.98
CA ALA A 188 0.98 -21.39 -1.87
C ALA A 188 1.91 -22.21 -0.94
N ALA A 189 2.80 -23.01 -1.51
CA ALA A 189 3.80 -23.76 -0.75
C ALA A 189 4.75 -22.82 0.00
N LEU A 190 5.28 -21.79 -0.66
CA LEU A 190 6.17 -20.82 -0.04
C LEU A 190 5.49 -20.07 1.12
N LEU A 191 4.21 -19.71 0.98
CA LEU A 191 3.44 -19.08 2.07
C LEU A 191 3.31 -19.98 3.30
N LEU A 192 3.18 -21.30 3.11
CA LEU A 192 3.09 -22.27 4.20
C LEU A 192 4.45 -22.54 4.86
N GLU A 193 5.54 -22.45 4.11
CA GLU A 193 6.91 -22.66 4.61
C GLU A 193 7.50 -21.45 5.35
N LEU A 194 7.06 -20.24 4.98
CA LEU A 194 7.53 -19.01 5.61
C LEU A 194 6.98 -18.90 7.05
N PRO A 195 7.82 -18.48 8.02
CA PRO A 195 7.34 -18.18 9.36
C PRO A 195 6.24 -17.11 9.31
N PRO A 196 5.16 -17.24 10.11
CA PRO A 196 4.13 -16.22 10.19
C PRO A 196 4.74 -14.85 10.48
N HIS A 197 4.42 -13.88 9.62
CA HIS A 197 4.99 -12.55 9.70
C HIS A 197 3.94 -11.50 9.36
N SER A 198 3.78 -10.48 10.20
CA SER A 198 2.73 -9.45 10.02
C SER A 198 2.90 -8.56 8.78
N GLY A 199 4.05 -8.67 8.09
CA GLY A 199 4.33 -7.99 6.82
C GLY A 199 4.18 -8.88 5.58
N LEU A 200 3.94 -10.19 5.75
CA LEU A 200 3.65 -11.13 4.66
C LEU A 200 2.14 -11.33 4.54
N PRO A 201 1.62 -11.67 3.36
CA PRO A 201 0.22 -12.03 3.20
C PRO A 201 -0.06 -13.36 3.90
N SER A 202 -1.26 -13.48 4.48
CA SER A 202 -1.73 -14.72 5.11
C SER A 202 -2.62 -15.50 4.14
N LEU A 203 -2.43 -16.81 4.06
CA LEU A 203 -3.32 -17.69 3.29
C LEU A 203 -4.70 -17.75 3.95
N LEU A 204 -5.76 -17.46 3.19
CA LEU A 204 -7.16 -17.60 3.61
C LEU A 204 -7.83 -18.83 3.01
N GLY A 205 -7.51 -19.15 1.76
CA GLY A 205 -8.09 -20.29 1.06
C GLY A 205 -7.20 -20.77 -0.07
N LEU A 206 -7.18 -22.08 -0.28
CA LEU A 206 -6.51 -22.73 -1.39
C LEU A 206 -7.41 -23.84 -1.93
N GLU A 207 -7.82 -23.73 -3.18
CA GLU A 207 -8.55 -24.78 -3.88
C GLU A 207 -7.70 -25.27 -5.06
N MET A 208 -7.49 -26.59 -5.13
CA MET A 208 -6.76 -27.24 -6.22
C MET A 208 -7.59 -28.39 -6.77
N THR A 209 -8.10 -28.24 -7.99
CA THR A 209 -8.79 -29.28 -8.75
C THR A 209 -7.94 -29.70 -9.95
N PRO A 210 -8.27 -30.77 -10.69
CA PRO A 210 -7.53 -31.13 -11.90
C PRO A 210 -7.60 -30.08 -13.02
N GLN A 211 -8.50 -29.09 -12.94
CA GLN A 211 -8.70 -28.06 -13.96
C GLN A 211 -8.47 -26.64 -13.44
N THR A 212 -8.38 -26.42 -12.13
CA THR A 212 -8.27 -25.09 -11.55
C THR A 212 -7.32 -25.08 -10.36
N ILE A 213 -6.62 -23.97 -10.16
CA ILE A 213 -6.04 -23.58 -8.87
C ILE A 213 -6.56 -22.19 -8.51
N SER A 214 -6.99 -22.00 -7.27
CA SER A 214 -7.40 -20.70 -6.72
C SER A 214 -6.71 -20.50 -5.38
N LEU A 215 -6.01 -19.38 -5.26
CA LEU A 215 -5.28 -18.95 -4.07
C LEU A 215 -5.91 -17.64 -3.58
N VAL A 216 -6.29 -17.60 -2.31
CA VAL A 216 -6.85 -16.40 -1.67
C VAL A 216 -6.00 -16.02 -0.48
N THR A 217 -5.52 -14.78 -0.45
CA THR A 217 -4.74 -14.22 0.65
C THR A 217 -5.46 -13.05 1.32
N ALA A 218 -5.16 -12.85 2.59
CA ALA A 218 -5.75 -11.78 3.39
C ALA A 218 -5.30 -10.42 2.86
N MET A 219 -6.25 -9.51 2.69
CA MET A 219 -5.98 -8.13 2.32
C MET A 219 -6.63 -7.21 3.35
N PRO A 220 -5.95 -6.92 4.48
CA PRO A 220 -6.53 -6.16 5.58
C PRO A 220 -7.03 -4.75 5.18
N SER A 221 -6.51 -4.23 4.06
CA SER A 221 -7.03 -3.03 3.41
C SER A 221 -6.73 -3.06 1.91
N PRO A 222 -7.66 -2.60 1.07
CA PRO A 222 -7.43 -2.38 -0.35
C PRO A 222 -6.63 -1.09 -0.62
N VAL A 223 -6.33 -0.30 0.40
CA VAL A 223 -5.50 0.90 0.26
C VAL A 223 -4.04 0.49 0.11
N THR A 224 -3.45 0.89 -1.01
CA THR A 224 -2.07 0.60 -1.38
C THR A 224 -1.18 1.83 -1.19
N LEU A 225 0.13 1.65 -1.28
CA LEU A 225 1.08 2.77 -1.32
C LEU A 225 0.82 3.67 -2.54
N ARG A 226 0.33 3.11 -3.64
CA ARG A 226 -0.08 3.86 -4.84
C ARG A 226 -1.17 4.88 -4.57
N ASP A 227 -2.18 4.53 -3.76
CA ASP A 227 -3.28 5.44 -3.42
C ASP A 227 -2.79 6.68 -2.66
N ARG A 228 -1.56 6.62 -2.13
CA ARG A 228 -0.87 7.76 -1.51
C ARG A 228 0.25 8.36 -2.36
N LEU A 229 0.56 7.75 -3.50
CA LEU A 229 1.33 8.33 -4.61
C LEU A 229 0.40 9.14 -5.54
N THR A 230 -0.38 10.07 -4.98
CA THR A 230 -1.07 11.05 -5.81
C THR A 230 -0.07 12.13 -6.22
N ARG A 231 -0.14 12.63 -7.46
CA ARG A 231 0.65 13.76 -7.99
C ARG A 231 0.34 15.10 -7.31
N THR A 232 0.05 15.08 -6.02
CA THR A 232 -0.40 16.23 -5.26
C THR A 232 0.78 16.82 -4.54
N ARG A 233 1.13 18.05 -4.91
CA ARG A 233 1.56 18.99 -3.88
C ARG A 233 0.40 19.16 -2.88
N PRO A 234 0.67 19.31 -1.59
CA PRO A 234 2.00 19.41 -0.98
C PRO A 234 2.76 18.07 -0.92
N LEU A 235 4.10 18.13 -0.99
CA LEU A 235 4.96 16.97 -0.73
C LEU A 235 4.80 16.51 0.73
N PRO A 236 5.13 15.24 1.06
CA PRO A 236 5.03 14.74 2.42
C PRO A 236 5.77 15.62 3.42
N SER A 237 5.04 16.09 4.42
CA SER A 237 5.54 16.80 5.60
C SER A 237 6.36 15.88 6.51
N HIS A 238 7.03 16.46 7.51
CA HIS A 238 7.81 15.68 8.48
C HIS A 238 6.96 14.64 9.25
N ASP A 239 5.72 14.99 9.58
CA ASP A 239 4.77 14.07 10.24
C ASP A 239 4.42 12.88 9.34
N GLU A 240 4.25 13.12 8.03
CA GLU A 240 3.94 12.06 7.06
C GLU A 240 5.15 11.18 6.78
N LEU A 241 6.35 11.76 6.71
CA LEU A 241 7.60 11.01 6.63
C LEU A 241 7.79 10.11 7.85
N THR A 242 7.48 10.61 9.05
CA THR A 242 7.58 9.82 10.29
C THR A 242 6.63 8.61 10.27
N LEU A 243 5.45 8.76 9.67
CA LEU A 243 4.52 7.64 9.54
C LEU A 243 4.95 6.63 8.49
N LEU A 244 5.45 7.12 7.35
CA LEU A 244 6.06 6.25 6.36
C LEU A 244 7.21 5.46 6.99
N ALA A 245 8.09 6.12 7.74
CA ALA A 245 9.19 5.52 8.48
C ALA A 245 8.73 4.45 9.48
N GLY A 246 7.59 4.67 10.15
CA GLY A 246 6.97 3.69 11.05
C GLY A 246 6.47 2.43 10.33
N ALA A 247 6.08 2.54 9.05
CA ALA A 247 5.59 1.43 8.24
C ALA A 247 6.71 0.54 7.68
N LEU A 248 7.90 1.10 7.47
CA LEU A 248 9.02 0.40 6.82
C LEU A 248 9.48 -0.88 7.55
N PRO A 249 9.61 -0.96 8.89
CA PRO A 249 10.12 -2.13 9.58
C PRO A 249 9.40 -3.43 9.20
N ARG A 250 8.06 -3.43 9.21
CA ARG A 250 7.27 -4.62 8.85
C ARG A 250 7.52 -5.06 7.41
N LEU A 251 7.61 -4.10 6.49
CA LEU A 251 7.92 -4.38 5.08
C LEU A 251 9.36 -4.89 4.90
N GLY A 252 10.33 -4.26 5.57
CA GLY A 252 11.73 -4.66 5.55
C GLY A 252 11.96 -6.04 6.15
N ASP A 253 11.20 -6.40 7.19
CA ASP A 253 11.28 -7.71 7.81
C ASP A 253 10.63 -8.81 6.95
N ALA A 254 9.53 -8.50 6.25
CA ALA A 254 8.89 -9.41 5.30
C ALA A 254 9.80 -9.71 4.10
N LEU A 255 10.38 -8.67 3.48
CA LEU A 255 11.38 -8.83 2.42
C LEU A 255 12.63 -9.55 2.94
N GLY A 256 13.07 -9.20 4.16
CA GLY A 256 14.17 -9.87 4.83
C GLY A 256 13.95 -11.37 4.96
N ALA A 257 12.75 -11.82 5.33
CA ALA A 257 12.43 -13.24 5.47
C ALA A 257 12.57 -14.04 4.15
N LEU A 258 12.28 -13.39 3.01
CA LEU A 258 12.55 -13.94 1.68
C LEU A 258 14.06 -13.92 1.38
N HIS A 259 14.73 -12.80 1.65
CA HIS A 259 16.15 -12.59 1.37
C HIS A 259 17.05 -13.54 2.17
N ASP A 260 16.67 -13.87 3.40
CA ASP A 260 17.36 -14.83 4.28
C ASP A 260 17.39 -16.25 3.66
N ARG A 261 16.50 -16.54 2.70
CA ARG A 261 16.44 -17.79 1.92
C ARG A 261 17.03 -17.64 0.52
N GLY A 262 17.64 -16.50 0.21
CA GLY A 262 18.12 -16.17 -1.14
C GLY A 262 17.01 -15.86 -2.16
N LEU A 263 15.76 -15.77 -1.71
CA LEU A 263 14.61 -15.45 -2.56
C LEU A 263 14.46 -13.94 -2.69
N SER A 264 13.78 -13.50 -3.75
CA SER A 264 13.50 -12.09 -4.01
C SER A 264 12.07 -11.95 -4.48
N HIS A 265 11.38 -10.91 -4.03
CA HIS A 265 10.00 -10.63 -4.41
C HIS A 265 9.86 -10.37 -5.92
N ARG A 266 10.80 -9.60 -6.51
CA ARG A 266 10.96 -9.35 -7.96
C ARG A 266 9.81 -8.70 -8.70
N ALA A 267 8.66 -8.51 -8.05
CA ALA A 267 7.50 -7.80 -8.60
C ALA A 267 7.05 -6.63 -7.71
N LEU A 268 7.95 -6.06 -6.89
CA LEU A 268 7.59 -4.93 -6.03
C LEU A 268 7.11 -3.72 -6.86
N SER A 269 5.92 -3.24 -6.54
CA SER A 269 5.29 -2.02 -7.05
C SER A 269 4.59 -1.25 -5.91
N PRO A 270 4.23 0.01 -6.11
CA PRO A 270 3.38 0.72 -5.15
C PRO A 270 2.01 0.05 -4.89
N GLY A 271 1.45 -0.69 -5.86
CA GLY A 271 0.19 -1.42 -5.67
C GLY A 271 0.34 -2.71 -4.86
N THR A 272 1.52 -3.33 -4.87
CA THR A 272 1.82 -4.54 -4.09
C THR A 272 2.05 -4.29 -2.59
N ILE A 273 2.17 -3.03 -2.18
CA ILE A 273 2.40 -2.64 -0.78
C ILE A 273 1.09 -2.09 -0.21
N LEU A 274 0.47 -2.85 0.70
CA LEU A 274 -0.78 -2.46 1.36
C LEU A 274 -0.50 -1.58 2.57
N MET A 275 -1.39 -0.62 2.83
CA MET A 275 -1.33 0.30 3.96
C MET A 275 -2.63 0.27 4.76
N PRO A 276 -2.83 -0.74 5.62
CA PRO A 276 -4.08 -0.91 6.34
C PRO A 276 -4.31 0.16 7.40
N GLU A 277 -3.22 0.59 8.04
CA GLU A 277 -3.22 1.62 9.06
C GLU A 277 -2.00 2.51 8.81
N PRO A 278 -2.06 3.80 9.12
CA PRO A 278 -0.89 4.67 8.99
C PRO A 278 0.22 4.20 9.93
N GLY A 279 1.43 4.12 9.41
CA GLY A 279 2.54 3.49 10.12
C GLY A 279 2.61 1.97 9.98
N THR A 280 1.77 1.35 9.15
CA THR A 280 1.83 -0.08 8.83
C THR A 280 1.89 -0.29 7.33
N ALA A 281 2.85 -1.10 6.88
CA ALA A 281 2.89 -1.62 5.51
C ALA A 281 3.11 -3.14 5.51
N LEU A 282 2.46 -3.83 4.58
CA LEU A 282 2.67 -5.26 4.31
C LEU A 282 2.62 -5.54 2.81
N LEU A 283 3.14 -6.70 2.41
CA LEU A 283 3.05 -7.18 1.04
C LEU A 283 1.67 -7.79 0.77
N ARG A 284 1.10 -7.49 -0.40
CA ARG A 284 -0.17 -8.05 -0.89
C ARG A 284 -0.03 -9.52 -1.31
N ASP A 285 1.10 -9.85 -1.94
CA ASP A 285 1.44 -11.13 -2.54
C ASP A 285 2.94 -11.42 -2.35
N LEU A 286 3.43 -12.60 -2.75
CA LEU A 286 4.87 -12.89 -2.75
C LEU A 286 5.53 -12.52 -4.09
N GLY A 287 4.80 -11.84 -4.97
CA GLY A 287 5.24 -11.50 -6.31
C GLY A 287 5.63 -12.72 -7.11
N LEU A 288 6.92 -12.78 -7.47
CA LEU A 288 7.52 -13.90 -8.21
C LEU A 288 8.46 -14.73 -7.33
N ALA A 289 8.52 -14.50 -6.02
CA ALA A 289 9.51 -15.13 -5.13
C ALA A 289 9.50 -16.67 -5.17
N ALA A 290 8.35 -17.27 -5.42
CA ALA A 290 8.20 -18.73 -5.47
C ALA A 290 8.68 -19.36 -6.78
N THR A 291 8.92 -18.57 -7.82
CA THR A 291 9.38 -19.07 -9.13
C THR A 291 10.88 -18.87 -9.31
N ALA A 292 11.51 -19.68 -10.16
CA ALA A 292 12.91 -19.50 -10.51
C ALA A 292 13.12 -18.18 -11.28
N PRO A 293 14.09 -17.34 -10.89
CA PRO A 293 14.35 -16.08 -11.57
C PRO A 293 14.94 -16.30 -12.97
N ARG A 294 14.48 -15.50 -13.92
CA ARG A 294 14.96 -15.56 -15.32
C ARG A 294 15.77 -14.33 -15.66
N ALA A 295 16.84 -14.53 -16.43
CA ALA A 295 17.60 -13.43 -17.00
C ALA A 295 16.71 -12.64 -17.98
N GLY A 296 16.72 -11.31 -17.87
CA GLY A 296 15.89 -10.43 -18.70
C GLY A 296 14.44 -10.29 -18.23
N GLU A 297 14.09 -10.84 -17.07
CA GLU A 297 12.79 -10.60 -16.44
C GLU A 297 12.64 -9.13 -16.03
N LYS A 298 11.69 -8.46 -16.67
CA LYS A 298 11.35 -7.06 -16.43
C LYS A 298 9.84 -6.89 -16.36
N ASP A 299 9.39 -6.16 -15.35
CA ASP A 299 8.24 -5.27 -15.50
C ASP A 299 8.85 -3.88 -15.81
N ASP A 300 8.33 -3.16 -16.79
CA ASP A 300 9.10 -2.16 -17.54
C ASP A 300 9.57 -0.91 -16.75
N LEU A 301 9.31 -0.77 -15.44
CA LEU A 301 9.30 0.55 -14.78
C LEU A 301 10.09 0.69 -13.46
N HIS A 302 10.09 -0.31 -12.56
CA HIS A 302 10.87 -0.26 -11.30
C HIS A 302 12.08 -1.21 -11.26
N HIS A 303 12.28 -1.98 -12.32
CA HIS A 303 13.34 -2.99 -12.38
C HIS A 303 14.73 -2.43 -12.08
N ALA A 304 15.54 -3.23 -11.41
CA ALA A 304 16.92 -2.87 -11.11
C ALA A 304 17.78 -2.85 -12.41
N PRO A 305 18.89 -2.09 -12.46
CA PRO A 305 19.72 -1.99 -13.66
C PRO A 305 20.21 -3.34 -14.22
N GLU A 306 20.50 -4.30 -13.35
CA GLU A 306 20.89 -5.66 -13.72
C GLU A 306 19.74 -6.47 -14.36
N GLN A 307 18.49 -6.19 -13.97
CA GLN A 307 17.31 -6.77 -14.63
C GLN A 307 17.14 -6.20 -16.03
N ALA A 308 17.39 -4.90 -16.21
CA ALA A 308 17.36 -4.26 -17.53
C ALA A 308 18.44 -4.80 -18.47
N ALA A 309 19.63 -5.09 -17.93
CA ALA A 309 20.75 -5.64 -18.68
C ALA A 309 20.50 -7.08 -19.16
N GLY A 310 19.65 -7.82 -18.45
CA GLY A 310 19.24 -9.17 -18.82
C GLY A 310 20.36 -10.22 -18.80
N ALA A 311 21.50 -9.91 -18.16
CA ALA A 311 22.67 -10.79 -18.15
C ALA A 311 22.63 -11.82 -17.01
N THR A 312 21.97 -11.50 -15.90
CA THR A 312 21.91 -12.36 -14.71
C THR A 312 20.49 -12.38 -14.13
N PRO A 313 20.04 -13.52 -13.58
CA PRO A 313 18.79 -13.56 -12.82
C PRO A 313 18.81 -12.58 -11.64
N PRO A 314 17.73 -11.83 -11.39
CA PRO A 314 17.65 -10.95 -10.22
C PRO A 314 17.69 -11.72 -8.91
N GLY A 315 18.42 -11.17 -7.93
CA GLY A 315 18.47 -11.63 -6.55
C GLY A 315 18.10 -10.52 -5.54
N PRO A 316 18.33 -10.75 -4.23
CA PRO A 316 17.83 -9.86 -3.17
C PRO A 316 18.14 -8.36 -3.33
N PRO A 317 19.33 -7.96 -3.83
CA PRO A 317 19.63 -6.55 -4.07
C PRO A 317 18.70 -5.85 -5.08
N ALA A 318 18.01 -6.59 -5.95
CA ALA A 318 17.06 -6.02 -6.90
C ALA A 318 15.81 -5.47 -6.19
N ASP A 319 15.33 -6.15 -5.14
CA ASP A 319 14.22 -5.66 -4.32
C ASP A 319 14.59 -4.40 -3.55
N VAL A 320 15.83 -4.30 -3.06
CA VAL A 320 16.34 -3.10 -2.38
C VAL A 320 16.30 -1.89 -3.31
N HIS A 321 16.73 -2.08 -4.56
CA HIS A 321 16.68 -1.03 -5.57
C HIS A 321 15.23 -0.63 -5.88
N ARG A 322 14.34 -1.60 -6.11
CA ARG A 322 12.91 -1.36 -6.36
C ARG A 322 12.25 -0.59 -5.22
N LEU A 323 12.44 -1.05 -3.99
CA LEU A 323 11.92 -0.37 -2.80
C LEU A 323 12.46 1.05 -2.68
N ALA A 324 13.76 1.26 -2.92
CA ALA A 324 14.35 2.60 -2.87
C ALA A 324 13.79 3.53 -3.96
N ARG A 325 13.50 3.04 -5.17
CA ARG A 325 12.85 3.83 -6.23
C ARG A 325 11.44 4.26 -5.81
N ILE A 326 10.65 3.33 -5.30
CA ILE A 326 9.28 3.56 -4.82
C ILE A 326 9.27 4.61 -3.69
N LEU A 327 10.13 4.44 -2.68
CA LEU A 327 10.21 5.37 -1.56
C LEU A 327 10.75 6.74 -1.98
N TYR A 328 11.71 6.80 -2.90
CA TYR A 328 12.23 8.05 -3.44
C TYR A 328 11.12 8.83 -4.14
N GLU A 329 10.32 8.16 -4.97
CA GLU A 329 9.19 8.76 -5.67
C GLU A 329 8.16 9.32 -4.68
N LEU A 330 7.83 8.53 -3.66
CA LEU A 330 6.89 8.92 -2.61
C LEU A 330 7.31 10.17 -1.86
N ILE A 331 8.57 10.25 -1.43
CA ILE A 331 9.02 11.37 -0.58
C ILE A 331 9.39 12.62 -1.37
N THR A 332 9.70 12.49 -2.66
CA THR A 332 10.15 13.64 -3.49
C THR A 332 9.10 14.11 -4.50
N GLY A 333 8.05 13.33 -4.72
CA GLY A 333 7.08 13.57 -5.79
C GLY A 333 7.70 13.54 -7.18
N ARG A 334 8.86 12.87 -7.35
CA ARG A 334 9.57 12.72 -8.62
C ARG A 334 10.18 11.32 -8.75
N PRO A 335 10.16 10.71 -9.94
CA PRO A 335 10.82 9.43 -10.14
C PRO A 335 12.33 9.55 -9.89
N ALA A 336 12.93 8.49 -9.33
CA ALA A 336 14.37 8.38 -9.22
C ALA A 336 15.03 8.40 -10.61
N GLY A 337 16.08 9.21 -10.76
CA GLY A 337 16.82 9.31 -12.01
C GLY A 337 17.42 7.98 -12.48
N ARG A 338 17.73 7.89 -13.77
CA ARG A 338 18.32 6.68 -14.39
C ARG A 338 19.86 6.69 -14.22
N ARG A 339 20.47 5.49 -14.25
CA ARG A 339 21.93 5.31 -14.26
C ARG A 339 22.67 6.05 -13.11
N GLY A 340 22.12 6.01 -11.90
CA GLY A 340 22.74 6.62 -10.71
C GLY A 340 22.71 8.15 -10.65
N ARG A 341 22.03 8.83 -11.59
CA ARG A 341 21.91 10.29 -11.61
C ARG A 341 20.57 10.74 -11.02
N HIS A 342 20.40 10.59 -9.71
CA HIS A 342 19.24 11.13 -8.99
C HIS A 342 19.66 12.36 -8.16
N VAL A 343 18.72 13.30 -8.01
CA VAL A 343 18.92 14.47 -7.13
C VAL A 343 18.79 14.00 -5.68
N ALA A 344 19.49 14.62 -4.75
CA ALA A 344 19.33 14.31 -3.33
C ALA A 344 17.86 14.52 -2.90
N PRO A 345 17.22 13.55 -2.21
CA PRO A 345 15.86 13.71 -1.69
C PRO A 345 15.65 15.00 -0.89
N SER A 346 16.61 15.38 -0.04
CA SER A 346 16.55 16.60 0.79
C SER A 346 16.50 17.90 -0.04
N VAL A 347 17.03 17.88 -1.27
CA VAL A 347 16.97 19.02 -2.20
C VAL A 347 15.58 19.14 -2.83
N LEU A 348 14.91 18.02 -3.08
CA LEU A 348 13.57 18.00 -3.68
C LEU A 348 12.46 18.18 -2.65
N ASN A 349 12.65 17.65 -1.44
CA ASN A 349 11.75 17.80 -0.31
C ASN A 349 12.56 18.20 0.95
N PRO A 350 12.54 19.49 1.34
CA PRO A 350 13.24 19.96 2.54
C PRO A 350 12.78 19.34 3.86
N ALA A 351 11.61 18.67 3.90
CA ALA A 351 11.17 17.92 5.07
C ALA A 351 11.94 16.59 5.25
N VAL A 352 12.61 16.11 4.19
CA VAL A 352 13.47 14.92 4.25
C VAL A 352 14.84 15.31 4.82
N PRO A 353 15.28 14.72 5.94
CA PRO A 353 16.58 15.03 6.53
C PRO A 353 17.74 14.71 5.57
N ALA A 354 18.73 15.60 5.44
CA ALA A 354 19.87 15.43 4.52
C ALA A 354 20.69 14.15 4.76
N ARG A 355 20.67 13.62 5.99
CA ARG A 355 21.29 12.31 6.31
C ARG A 355 20.66 11.11 5.57
N CYS A 356 19.44 11.26 5.04
CA CYS A 356 18.79 10.25 4.21
C CYS A 356 19.40 10.15 2.81
N ASP A 357 20.05 11.21 2.31
CA ASP A 357 20.51 11.29 0.91
C ASP A 357 21.51 10.17 0.57
N GLY A 358 22.49 9.94 1.45
CA GLY A 358 23.48 8.88 1.28
C GLY A 358 22.88 7.47 1.36
N MET A 359 21.71 7.30 1.99
CA MET A 359 21.02 6.01 2.08
C MET A 359 20.34 5.68 0.76
N PHE A 360 19.62 6.63 0.16
CA PHE A 360 19.05 6.49 -1.18
C PHE A 360 20.14 6.32 -2.24
N LEU A 361 21.25 7.05 -2.13
CA LEU A 361 22.38 6.91 -3.04
C LEU A 361 22.90 5.46 -3.10
N ARG A 362 23.11 4.83 -1.93
CA ARG A 362 23.59 3.44 -1.86
C ARG A 362 22.54 2.42 -2.30
N ALA A 363 21.28 2.61 -1.91
CA ALA A 363 20.21 1.67 -2.27
C ALA A 363 19.87 1.71 -3.77
N LEU A 364 20.06 2.87 -4.42
CA LEU A 364 19.87 3.08 -5.85
C LEU A 364 21.14 2.84 -6.68
N ASP A 365 22.22 2.31 -6.09
CA ASP A 365 23.47 2.04 -6.81
C ASP A 365 23.23 1.06 -7.98
N ALA A 366 23.92 1.29 -9.09
CA ALA A 366 23.84 0.44 -10.27
C ALA A 366 24.42 -0.95 -10.01
N ASP A 367 25.44 -1.02 -9.15
CA ASP A 367 26.09 -2.27 -8.74
C ASP A 367 25.29 -2.92 -7.59
N PRO A 368 24.67 -4.10 -7.80
CA PRO A 368 23.90 -4.78 -6.77
C PRO A 368 24.72 -5.12 -5.52
N ALA A 369 26.05 -5.33 -5.66
CA ALA A 369 26.92 -5.68 -4.53
C ALA A 369 27.16 -4.50 -3.57
N ARG A 370 26.90 -3.26 -3.99
CA ARG A 370 27.07 -2.06 -3.16
C ARG A 370 25.81 -1.69 -2.38
N ARG A 371 24.68 -2.34 -2.69
CA ARG A 371 23.40 -2.05 -2.05
C ARG A 371 23.38 -2.67 -0.65
N PRO A 372 22.84 -1.96 0.36
CA PRO A 372 22.70 -2.51 1.69
C PRO A 372 21.65 -3.63 1.73
N PRO A 373 21.70 -4.53 2.73
CA PRO A 373 20.58 -5.43 3.02
C PRO A 373 19.28 -4.65 3.27
N VAL A 374 18.13 -5.23 2.90
CA VAL A 374 16.83 -4.54 2.98
C VAL A 374 16.49 -4.07 4.41
N ARG A 375 16.72 -4.92 5.42
CA ARG A 375 16.49 -4.57 6.83
C ARG A 375 17.38 -3.41 7.27
N ALA A 376 18.63 -3.39 6.83
CA ALA A 376 19.58 -2.32 7.15
C ALA A 376 19.19 -1.00 6.47
N PHE A 377 18.74 -1.04 5.21
CA PHE A 377 18.24 0.14 4.51
C PHE A 377 17.03 0.75 5.22
N VAL A 378 16.01 -0.06 5.49
CA VAL A 378 14.78 0.33 6.17
C VAL A 378 15.06 0.87 7.57
N SER A 379 15.86 0.17 8.37
CA SER A 379 16.20 0.58 9.73
C SER A 379 16.94 1.91 9.73
N SER A 380 17.94 2.07 8.85
CA SER A 380 18.72 3.31 8.74
C SER A 380 17.83 4.48 8.34
N LEU A 381 16.95 4.28 7.35
CA LEU A 381 16.04 5.30 6.87
C LEU A 381 15.04 5.72 7.95
N ARG A 382 14.48 4.77 8.69
CA ARG A 382 13.59 5.04 9.82
C ARG A 382 14.27 5.87 10.89
N THR A 383 15.42 5.41 11.39
CA THR A 383 16.20 6.17 12.40
C THR A 383 16.54 7.56 11.89
N ALA A 384 16.91 7.68 10.62
CA ALA A 384 17.20 8.95 9.99
C ALA A 384 15.97 9.84 9.77
N ILE A 385 14.74 9.35 9.81
CA ILE A 385 13.57 10.24 9.75
C ILE A 385 13.14 10.63 11.17
N GLU A 386 13.16 9.70 12.11
CA GLU A 386 12.68 9.89 13.48
C GLU A 386 13.61 10.74 14.36
N THR A 387 14.90 10.84 14.03
CA THR A 387 15.86 11.64 14.80
C THR A 387 15.58 13.14 14.61
N PRO A 388 15.34 13.93 15.66
CA PRO A 388 15.18 15.38 15.51
C PRO A 388 16.48 15.98 14.95
N ASP A 389 16.39 16.88 13.97
CA ASP A 389 17.54 17.72 13.63
C ASP A 389 17.87 18.57 14.86
N GLY A 390 19.04 18.30 15.46
CA GLY A 390 19.53 19.08 16.59
C GLY A 390 19.45 20.56 16.21
N ARG A 391 18.67 21.33 16.99
CA ARG A 391 18.47 22.77 16.76
C ARG A 391 19.81 23.39 16.39
N ARG A 392 19.92 23.94 15.18
CA ARG A 392 20.95 24.94 14.91
C ARG A 392 20.68 26.06 15.91
N SER A 393 21.46 26.07 17.00
CA SER A 393 21.51 27.19 17.93
C SER A 393 21.87 28.42 17.10
N SER A 394 20.86 29.23 16.81
CA SER A 394 21.07 30.56 16.24
C SER A 394 22.02 31.30 17.20
N PRO A 395 23.17 31.82 16.75
CA PRO A 395 24.02 32.59 17.64
C PRO A 395 23.23 33.81 18.09
N ASP A 396 23.11 33.93 19.41
CA ASP A 396 22.48 35.01 20.16
C ASP A 396 22.93 36.36 19.56
N ARG A 397 22.08 37.00 18.75
CA ARG A 397 22.29 38.41 18.35
C ARG A 397 21.88 39.27 19.53
N ARG A 398 22.78 39.38 20.50
CA ARG A 398 22.85 40.54 21.37
C ARG A 398 23.65 41.60 20.64
N TYR A 399 23.00 42.71 20.29
CA TYR A 399 23.55 44.06 20.42
C TYR A 399 22.38 45.03 20.52
#